data_AF-A0A6P3I8U8-F1
#
_entry.id   AF-A0A6P3I8U8-F1
#
_cell.length_a   1.000
_cell.length_b   1.000
_cell.length_c   1.000
_cell.angle_alpha   90.00
_cell.angle_beta   90.00
_cell.angle_gamma   90.00
#
_symmetry.space_group_name_H-M   'P 1'
#
loop_
_entity.id
_entity.type
_entity.pdbx_description
1 polymer ?
#
loop_
_entity_poly.entity_id
_entity_poly.type
_entity_poly.pdbx_seq_one_letter_code
_entity_poly.pdbx_strand_id
1 'polypeptide(L)'
;TASPDSEQHSLQVALTITLSLDFTSGLNLYSHAHPACKPWFSPAPGIPHHSALHCQQEVAQEAWQNHKRRNDSVIVDTFHGLFKSTLVCPDCGNVSVTFDPFCYLSVPLPVSHKRVMEVFFVSMDPRRKPEQHRLVVPKKGKISDLCVALAKHTGISPERMMVADVFSHRFYKIYQLEESLSSILDRDDIFM
;
A
#
# COMPACT_ATOMS: atom_id res chain seq x y z
N THR A 1 15.47 6.48 8.22
CA THR A 1 14.18 6.23 8.89
C THR A 1 13.50 5.11 8.13
N ALA A 2 13.12 4.03 8.80
CA ALA A 2 12.42 2.91 8.16
C ALA A 2 11.09 3.42 7.58
N SER A 3 10.76 3.04 6.34
CA SER A 3 9.45 3.36 5.76
C SER A 3 8.38 2.63 6.58
N PRO A 4 7.21 3.22 6.88
CA PRO A 4 6.11 2.51 7.55
C PRO A 4 5.74 1.19 6.87
N ASP A 5 5.97 1.08 5.55
CA ASP A 5 5.78 -0.16 4.79
C ASP A 5 6.74 -1.28 5.24
N SER A 6 7.97 -0.95 5.62
CA SER A 6 8.97 -1.94 6.07
C SER A 6 8.68 -2.50 7.45
N GLU A 7 8.13 -1.69 8.37
CA GLU A 7 7.71 -2.16 9.70
C GLU A 7 6.46 -3.03 9.63
N GLN A 8 5.51 -2.69 8.74
CA GLN A 8 4.32 -3.51 8.51
C GLN A 8 4.66 -4.88 7.93
N HIS A 9 5.57 -4.92 6.95
CA HIS A 9 6.06 -6.19 6.41
C HIS A 9 6.71 -7.07 7.49
N SER A 10 7.50 -6.50 8.41
CA SER A 10 8.11 -7.24 9.52
C SER A 10 7.08 -7.77 10.53
N LEU A 11 6.06 -6.99 10.89
CA LEU A 11 5.01 -7.41 11.82
C LEU A 11 4.10 -8.49 11.21
N GLN A 12 3.78 -8.40 9.92
CA GLN A 12 2.95 -9.39 9.23
C GLN A 12 3.66 -10.74 9.11
N VAL A 13 4.98 -10.73 8.86
CA VAL A 13 5.81 -11.94 8.87
C VAL A 13 5.86 -12.56 10.26
N ALA A 14 6.05 -11.76 11.31
CA ALA A 14 6.03 -12.26 12.69
C ALA A 14 4.69 -12.89 13.07
N LEU A 15 3.56 -12.24 12.73
CA LEU A 15 2.22 -12.78 12.97
C LEU A 15 1.98 -14.10 12.24
N THR A 16 2.41 -14.18 10.97
CA THR A 16 2.31 -15.41 10.16
C THR A 16 3.10 -16.53 10.83
N ILE A 17 4.32 -16.25 11.30
CA ILE A 17 5.17 -17.23 11.97
C ILE A 17 4.55 -17.69 13.29
N THR A 18 4.06 -16.79 14.15
CA THR A 18 3.44 -17.16 15.44
C THR A 18 2.19 -18.01 15.26
N LEU A 19 1.27 -17.60 14.38
CA LEU A 19 0.05 -18.35 14.11
C LEU A 19 0.32 -19.70 13.41
N SER A 20 1.42 -19.82 12.66
CA SER A 20 1.84 -21.07 12.02
C SER A 20 2.61 -22.00 12.97
N LEU A 21 3.38 -21.45 13.92
CA LEU A 21 4.16 -22.24 14.89
C LEU A 21 3.29 -22.82 16.01
N ASP A 22 2.22 -22.12 16.42
CA ASP A 22 1.19 -22.70 17.28
C ASP A 22 0.47 -23.87 16.60
N PHE A 23 0.46 -23.90 15.26
CA PHE A 23 -0.11 -24.96 14.44
C PHE A 23 0.70 -26.27 14.48
N THR A 24 2.03 -26.18 14.59
CA THR A 24 2.92 -27.36 14.56
C THR A 24 3.26 -27.95 15.92
N SER A 25 3.01 -27.24 17.03
CA SER A 25 3.64 -27.57 18.31
C SER A 25 2.73 -28.18 19.39
N GLY A 26 1.39 -28.16 19.25
CA GLY A 26 0.56 -28.41 20.45
C GLY A 26 -0.82 -29.07 20.32
N LEU A 27 -1.45 -29.19 19.15
CA LEU A 27 -2.86 -29.65 19.09
C LEU A 27 -3.23 -30.59 17.93
N ASN A 28 -2.29 -31.02 17.08
CA ASN A 28 -2.61 -31.98 16.01
C ASN A 28 -2.70 -33.42 16.56
N LEU A 29 -3.83 -33.76 17.17
CA LEU A 29 -4.24 -35.14 17.37
C LEU A 29 -4.79 -35.70 16.04
N TYR A 30 -4.20 -36.82 15.64
CA TYR A 30 -4.53 -37.71 14.53
C TYR A 30 -3.69 -37.65 13.26
N SER A 31 -3.31 -38.88 12.91
CA SER A 31 -2.34 -39.36 11.97
C SER A 31 -2.96 -39.70 10.61
N HIS A 32 -2.07 -39.91 9.65
CA HIS A 32 -2.27 -40.54 8.34
C HIS A 32 -3.00 -39.70 7.27
N ALA A 33 -2.19 -38.99 6.50
CA ALA A 33 -2.56 -38.50 5.17
C ALA A 33 -2.98 -39.69 4.28
N HIS A 34 -4.25 -39.69 3.86
CA HIS A 34 -4.83 -40.70 2.98
C HIS A 34 -4.36 -40.45 1.52
N PRO A 35 -3.90 -41.47 0.77
CA PRO A 35 -3.32 -41.31 -0.58
C PRO A 35 -4.31 -40.94 -1.70
N ALA A 36 -5.53 -40.51 -1.36
CA ALA A 36 -6.58 -40.19 -2.34
C ALA A 36 -6.78 -38.68 -2.60
N CYS A 37 -6.09 -37.80 -1.87
CA CYS A 37 -6.20 -36.35 -2.10
C CYS A 37 -5.25 -35.90 -3.21
N LYS A 38 -5.69 -36.02 -4.46
CA LYS A 38 -5.11 -35.26 -5.58
C LYS A 38 -5.38 -33.76 -5.38
N PRO A 39 -4.45 -32.88 -5.78
CA PRO A 39 -4.64 -31.44 -5.66
C PRO A 39 -5.72 -30.98 -6.65
N TRP A 40 -6.73 -30.32 -6.09
CA TRP A 40 -7.50 -29.22 -6.67
C TRP A 40 -7.91 -29.35 -8.14
N PHE A 41 -9.18 -29.76 -8.35
CA PHE A 41 -10.02 -29.50 -9.53
C PHE A 41 -9.26 -29.15 -10.82
N SER A 42 -8.57 -30.13 -11.41
CA SER A 42 -8.48 -30.18 -12.87
C SER A 42 -9.85 -30.69 -13.36
N PRO A 43 -10.63 -29.91 -14.12
CA PRO A 43 -11.78 -30.48 -14.81
C PRO A 43 -11.27 -31.61 -15.71
N ALA A 44 -11.96 -32.74 -15.73
CA ALA A 44 -11.65 -33.79 -16.69
C ALA A 44 -11.71 -33.21 -18.12
N PRO A 45 -10.75 -33.52 -19.00
CA PRO A 45 -10.75 -32.99 -20.36
C PRO A 45 -12.02 -33.44 -21.09
N GLY A 46 -12.82 -32.46 -21.55
CA GLY A 46 -14.05 -32.69 -22.31
C GLY A 46 -15.37 -32.32 -21.60
N ILE A 47 -15.35 -31.82 -20.37
CA ILE A 47 -16.57 -31.34 -19.70
C ILE A 47 -16.78 -29.85 -20.04
N PRO A 48 -17.93 -29.46 -20.65
CA PRO A 48 -18.27 -28.06 -20.87
C PRO A 48 -18.25 -27.29 -19.54
N HIS A 49 -17.62 -26.12 -19.52
CA HIS A 49 -17.33 -25.28 -18.34
C HIS A 49 -18.57 -24.72 -17.59
N HIS A 50 -19.77 -25.23 -17.87
CA HIS A 50 -21.06 -24.75 -17.36
C HIS A 50 -21.84 -25.75 -16.50
N SER A 51 -21.23 -26.84 -16.01
CA SER A 51 -21.93 -27.80 -15.17
C SER A 51 -21.18 -28.20 -13.91
N ALA A 52 -21.28 -27.35 -12.89
CA ALA A 52 -21.75 -27.79 -11.59
C ALA A 52 -22.60 -26.65 -11.02
N LEU A 53 -23.91 -26.87 -10.90
CA LEU A 53 -24.92 -25.94 -10.37
C LEU A 53 -24.74 -25.66 -8.86
N HIS A 54 -23.52 -25.68 -8.35
CA HIS A 54 -23.27 -25.37 -6.96
C HIS A 54 -23.30 -23.86 -6.78
N CYS A 55 -24.16 -23.41 -5.87
CA CYS A 55 -24.15 -22.01 -5.50
C CYS A 55 -22.79 -21.66 -4.88
N GLN A 56 -22.35 -20.41 -5.00
CA GLN A 56 -21.05 -19.96 -4.46
C GLN A 56 -20.91 -20.26 -2.95
N GLN A 57 -22.03 -20.31 -2.23
CA GLN A 57 -22.09 -20.69 -0.82
C GLN A 57 -21.74 -22.17 -0.60
N GLU A 58 -22.22 -23.09 -1.44
CA GLU A 58 -21.89 -24.52 -1.36
C GLU A 58 -20.39 -24.76 -1.61
N VAL A 59 -19.84 -24.11 -2.63
CA VAL A 59 -18.41 -24.22 -2.96
C VAL A 59 -17.55 -23.63 -1.83
N ALA A 60 -17.95 -22.49 -1.26
CA ALA A 60 -17.28 -21.91 -0.10
C ALA A 60 -17.35 -22.84 1.12
N GLN A 61 -18.51 -23.45 1.37
CA GLN A 61 -18.70 -24.37 2.48
C GLN A 61 -17.85 -25.63 2.32
N GLU A 62 -17.77 -26.19 1.12
CA GLU A 62 -16.89 -27.31 0.82
C GLU A 62 -15.41 -26.95 1.03
N ALA A 63 -14.99 -25.78 0.54
CA ALA A 63 -13.64 -25.27 0.75
C ALA A 63 -13.32 -25.09 2.24
N TRP A 64 -14.26 -24.56 3.03
CA TRP A 64 -14.10 -24.40 4.47
C TRP A 64 -13.99 -25.73 5.19
N GLN A 65 -14.85 -26.70 4.86
CA GLN A 65 -14.77 -28.05 5.43
C GLN A 65 -13.44 -28.72 5.09
N ASN A 66 -12.98 -28.59 3.84
CA ASN A 66 -11.69 -29.11 3.42
C ASN A 66 -10.52 -28.45 4.17
N HIS A 67 -10.61 -27.15 4.45
CA HIS A 67 -9.64 -26.44 5.30
C HIS A 67 -9.64 -27.01 6.72
N LYS A 68 -10.82 -27.11 7.37
CA LYS A 68 -10.95 -27.64 8.73
C LYS A 68 -10.48 -29.09 8.87
N ARG A 69 -10.71 -29.95 7.87
CA ARG A 69 -10.22 -31.35 7.87
C ARG A 69 -8.71 -31.48 8.03
N ARG A 70 -7.95 -30.47 7.60
CA ARG A 70 -6.48 -30.44 7.70
C ARG A 70 -6.00 -29.59 8.87
N ASN A 71 -6.86 -28.71 9.37
CA ASN A 71 -6.55 -27.61 10.25
C ASN A 71 -7.70 -27.45 11.28
N ASP A 72 -7.70 -28.25 12.34
CA ASP A 72 -8.74 -28.23 13.37
C ASP A 72 -8.19 -27.68 14.69
N SER A 73 -8.42 -26.40 14.96
CA SER A 73 -7.98 -25.75 16.20
C SER A 73 -8.83 -24.53 16.54
N VAL A 74 -8.79 -24.11 17.81
CA VAL A 74 -9.46 -22.89 18.28
C VAL A 74 -9.01 -21.64 17.52
N ILE A 75 -7.76 -21.63 17.02
CA ILE A 75 -7.23 -20.53 16.20
C ILE A 75 -7.93 -20.48 14.85
N VAL A 76 -8.19 -21.65 14.22
CA VAL A 76 -8.95 -21.72 12.96
C VAL A 76 -10.38 -21.25 13.18
N ASP A 77 -11.02 -21.69 14.26
CA ASP A 77 -12.39 -21.30 14.56
C ASP A 77 -12.54 -19.81 14.88
N THR A 78 -11.50 -19.18 15.44
CA THR A 78 -11.56 -17.78 15.91
C THR A 78 -11.05 -16.79 14.87
N PHE A 79 -9.96 -17.12 14.17
CA PHE A 79 -9.22 -16.15 13.36
C PHE A 79 -9.22 -16.45 11.86
N HIS A 80 -9.63 -17.65 11.43
CA HIS A 80 -9.61 -17.96 10.01
C HIS A 80 -10.92 -17.57 9.31
N GLY A 81 -10.79 -17.13 8.06
CA GLY A 81 -11.89 -16.91 7.12
C GLY A 81 -11.54 -17.39 5.72
N LEU A 82 -12.42 -17.14 4.74
CA LEU A 82 -12.18 -17.44 3.33
C LEU A 82 -12.22 -16.17 2.47
N PHE A 83 -11.19 -15.96 1.65
CA PHE A 83 -11.26 -15.01 0.54
C PHE A 83 -11.98 -15.65 -0.64
N LYS A 84 -12.78 -14.87 -1.37
CA LYS A 84 -13.24 -15.25 -2.72
C LYS A 84 -12.31 -14.61 -3.74
N SER A 85 -11.30 -15.35 -4.19
CA SER A 85 -10.38 -14.90 -5.22
C SER A 85 -11.00 -15.16 -6.59
N THR A 86 -11.01 -14.15 -7.47
CA THR A 86 -11.47 -14.29 -8.85
C THR A 86 -10.34 -13.88 -9.78
N LEU A 87 -9.86 -14.82 -10.58
CA LEU A 87 -8.82 -14.61 -11.59
C LEU A 87 -9.44 -14.67 -12.97
N VAL A 88 -9.15 -13.67 -13.79
CA VAL A 88 -9.55 -13.64 -15.20
C VAL A 88 -8.29 -13.73 -16.03
N CYS A 89 -8.19 -14.75 -16.88
CA CYS A 89 -7.08 -14.85 -17.82
C CYS A 89 -7.24 -13.78 -18.91
N PRO A 90 -6.23 -12.91 -19.12
CA PRO A 90 -6.33 -11.84 -20.12
C PRO A 90 -6.31 -12.37 -21.56
N ASP A 91 -5.74 -13.56 -21.80
CA ASP A 91 -5.58 -14.11 -23.16
C ASP A 91 -6.82 -14.87 -23.64
N CYS A 92 -7.47 -15.64 -22.75
CA CYS A 92 -8.61 -16.48 -23.11
C CYS A 92 -9.93 -16.09 -22.42
N GLY A 93 -9.91 -15.12 -21.49
CA GLY A 93 -11.11 -14.67 -20.78
C GLY A 93 -11.66 -15.66 -19.76
N ASN A 94 -11.00 -16.80 -19.54
CA ASN A 94 -11.43 -17.78 -18.55
C ASN A 94 -11.42 -17.17 -17.15
N VAL A 95 -12.53 -17.37 -16.43
CA VAL A 95 -12.70 -16.92 -15.06
C VAL A 95 -12.55 -18.12 -14.12
N SER A 96 -11.62 -18.01 -13.18
CA SER A 96 -11.43 -18.97 -12.08
C SER A 96 -11.82 -18.32 -10.77
N VAL A 97 -12.63 -19.02 -9.97
CA VAL A 97 -13.01 -18.57 -8.62
C VAL A 97 -12.52 -19.59 -7.61
N THR A 98 -11.76 -19.14 -6.62
CA THR A 98 -11.27 -19.97 -5.51
C THR A 98 -11.69 -19.39 -4.17
N PHE A 99 -11.81 -20.25 -3.16
CA PHE A 99 -12.07 -19.88 -1.77
C PHE A 99 -10.85 -20.21 -0.92
N ASP A 100 -10.06 -19.19 -0.60
CA ASP A 100 -8.72 -19.36 -0.02
C ASP A 100 -8.72 -19.01 1.49
N PRO A 101 -8.28 -19.90 2.38
CA PRO A 101 -8.21 -19.61 3.81
C PRO A 101 -7.23 -18.46 4.13
N PHE A 102 -7.61 -17.57 5.03
CA PHE A 102 -6.75 -16.53 5.58
C PHE A 102 -6.90 -16.44 7.10
N CYS A 103 -5.87 -15.99 7.82
CA CYS A 103 -5.91 -15.76 9.27
C CYS A 103 -5.66 -14.30 9.68
N TYR A 104 -5.42 -13.42 8.69
CA TYR A 104 -5.31 -11.97 8.86
C TYR A 104 -5.62 -11.26 7.54
N LEU A 105 -5.89 -9.96 7.61
CA LEU A 105 -6.12 -9.10 6.45
C LEU A 105 -5.02 -8.05 6.37
N SER A 106 -4.30 -8.00 5.24
CA SER A 106 -3.44 -6.87 4.90
C SER A 106 -4.30 -5.84 4.18
N VAL A 107 -4.43 -4.64 4.75
CA VAL A 107 -5.18 -3.54 4.15
C VAL A 107 -4.18 -2.47 3.71
N PRO A 108 -4.20 -2.02 2.45
CA PRO A 108 -3.32 -0.97 2.01
C PRO A 108 -3.62 0.32 2.77
N LEU A 109 -2.60 0.91 3.39
CA LEU A 109 -2.74 2.24 3.98
C LEU A 109 -2.89 3.29 2.87
N PRO A 110 -3.76 4.31 3.04
CA PRO A 110 -3.81 5.44 2.13
C PRO A 110 -2.46 6.17 2.11
N VAL A 111 -1.69 5.99 1.04
CA VAL A 111 -0.42 6.71 0.88
C VAL A 111 -0.75 8.12 0.38
N SER A 112 -0.57 9.12 1.23
CA SER A 112 -0.67 10.51 0.76
C SER A 112 0.49 10.80 -0.19
N HIS A 113 0.14 11.11 -1.45
CA HIS A 113 1.08 11.54 -2.49
C HIS A 113 1.42 13.03 -2.40
N LYS A 114 0.87 13.75 -1.42
CA LYS A 114 1.09 15.19 -1.20
C LYS A 114 1.78 15.42 0.14
N ARG A 115 2.55 16.51 0.25
CA ARG A 115 3.06 17.03 1.52
C ARG A 115 2.76 18.51 1.64
N VAL A 116 2.72 19.00 2.88
CA VAL A 116 2.64 20.43 3.17
C VAL A 116 4.07 20.95 3.33
N MET A 117 4.39 22.05 2.67
CA MET A 117 5.66 22.75 2.81
C MET A 117 5.41 24.17 3.31
N GLU A 118 6.23 24.62 4.24
CA GLU A 118 6.26 26.00 4.72
C GLU A 118 7.39 26.74 4.01
N VAL A 119 7.05 27.87 3.39
CA VAL A 119 8.02 28.69 2.67
C VAL A 119 7.86 30.15 3.07
N PHE A 120 8.97 30.90 3.06
CA PHE A 120 8.99 32.34 3.26
C PHE A 120 9.01 33.03 1.91
N PHE A 121 7.91 33.68 1.55
CA PHE A 121 7.83 34.51 0.36
C PHE A 121 8.40 35.90 0.65
N VAL A 122 9.39 36.32 -0.13
CA VAL A 122 10.02 37.65 -0.05
C VAL A 122 9.64 38.45 -1.28
N SER A 123 8.78 39.45 -1.08
CA SER A 123 8.39 40.35 -2.15
C SER A 123 9.58 41.19 -2.63
N MET A 124 9.56 41.55 -3.92
CA MET A 124 10.47 42.55 -4.49
C MET A 124 10.25 43.97 -3.94
N ASP A 125 9.12 44.23 -3.27
CA ASP A 125 8.91 45.48 -2.55
C ASP A 125 9.64 45.44 -1.20
N PRO A 126 10.72 46.24 -1.00
CA PRO A 126 11.53 46.21 0.21
C PRO A 126 10.80 46.70 1.46
N ARG A 127 9.60 47.26 1.32
CA ARG A 127 8.76 47.69 2.45
C ARG A 127 7.94 46.54 3.03
N ARG A 128 7.73 45.47 2.25
CA ARG A 128 6.96 44.31 2.69
C ARG A 128 7.87 43.36 3.45
N LYS A 129 7.40 42.91 4.61
CA LYS A 129 8.08 41.87 5.37
C LYS A 129 7.86 40.51 4.69
N PRO A 130 8.80 39.55 4.83
CA PRO A 130 8.58 38.19 4.36
C PRO A 130 7.27 37.60 4.92
N GLU A 131 6.51 36.93 4.07
CA GLU A 131 5.23 36.31 4.39
C GLU A 131 5.38 34.79 4.37
N GLN A 132 4.90 34.07 5.40
CA GLN A 132 4.98 32.60 5.43
C GLN A 132 3.75 31.97 4.77
N HIS A 133 3.96 31.04 3.85
CA HIS A 133 2.90 30.31 3.16
C HIS A 133 3.01 28.80 3.39
N ARG A 134 1.85 28.17 3.65
CA ARG A 134 1.70 26.72 3.72
C ARG A 134 1.17 26.21 2.38
N LEU A 135 1.98 25.45 1.67
CA LEU A 135 1.70 24.98 0.31
C LEU A 135 1.54 23.47 0.29
N VAL A 136 0.52 22.97 -0.39
CA VAL A 136 0.32 21.52 -0.60
C VAL A 136 0.88 21.15 -1.97
N VAL A 137 1.94 20.35 -1.99
CA VAL A 137 2.66 19.96 -3.21
C VAL A 137 2.83 18.44 -3.32
N PRO A 138 3.05 17.88 -4.53
CA PRO A 138 3.33 16.46 -4.70
C PRO A 138 4.65 16.06 -4.03
N LYS A 139 4.68 14.94 -3.29
CA LYS A 139 5.91 14.42 -2.65
C LYS A 139 7.02 14.09 -3.66
N LYS A 140 6.64 13.60 -4.84
CA LYS A 140 7.55 13.26 -5.95
C LYS A 140 7.49 14.30 -7.08
N GLY A 141 7.10 15.53 -6.75
CA GLY A 141 7.02 16.65 -7.71
C GLY A 141 8.36 17.36 -7.90
N LYS A 142 8.34 18.43 -8.69
CA LYS A 142 9.49 19.28 -8.99
C LYS A 142 9.40 20.65 -8.32
N ILE A 143 10.49 21.38 -8.25
CA ILE A 143 10.51 22.75 -7.71
C ILE A 143 9.53 23.67 -8.44
N SER A 144 9.32 23.46 -9.75
CA SER A 144 8.27 24.16 -10.50
C SER A 144 6.86 24.01 -9.90
N ASP A 145 6.53 22.85 -9.34
CA ASP A 145 5.22 22.62 -8.69
C ASP A 145 5.05 23.49 -7.44
N LEU A 146 6.15 23.78 -6.73
CA LEU A 146 6.15 24.67 -5.58
C LEU A 146 5.91 26.13 -6.00
N CYS A 147 6.57 26.59 -7.06
CA CYS A 147 6.33 27.91 -7.64
C CYS A 147 4.88 28.07 -8.12
N VAL A 148 4.33 27.05 -8.80
CA VAL A 148 2.92 27.05 -9.23
C VAL A 148 1.96 27.07 -8.04
N ALA A 149 2.27 26.36 -6.95
CA ALA A 149 1.47 26.39 -5.74
C ALA A 149 1.49 27.78 -5.09
N LEU A 150 2.66 28.42 -4.98
CA LEU A 150 2.80 29.75 -4.41
C LEU A 150 2.14 30.83 -5.27
N ALA A 151 2.24 30.73 -6.59
CA ALA A 151 1.64 31.67 -7.54
C ALA A 151 0.13 31.84 -7.35
N LYS A 152 -0.58 30.78 -6.93
CA LYS A 152 -2.01 30.84 -6.61
C LYS A 152 -2.31 31.70 -5.38
N HIS A 153 -1.37 31.82 -4.45
CA HIS A 153 -1.52 32.62 -3.24
C HIS A 153 -1.07 34.07 -3.45
N THR A 154 0.00 34.29 -4.24
CA THR A 154 0.63 35.61 -4.38
C THR A 154 0.27 36.34 -5.68
N GLY A 155 -0.26 35.65 -6.68
CA GLY A 155 -0.55 36.22 -8.01
C GLY A 155 0.67 36.47 -8.90
N ILE A 156 1.87 36.07 -8.46
CA ILE A 156 3.12 36.25 -9.21
C ILE A 156 3.35 35.06 -10.13
N SER A 157 3.84 35.32 -11.35
CA SER A 157 4.17 34.24 -12.29
C SER A 157 5.25 33.31 -11.72
N PRO A 158 5.08 31.97 -11.79
CA PRO A 158 6.08 30.99 -11.36
C PRO A 158 7.46 31.20 -11.98
N GLU A 159 7.53 31.70 -13.22
CA GLU A 159 8.78 31.94 -13.97
C GLU A 159 9.60 33.10 -13.38
N ARG A 160 9.00 33.93 -12.52
CA ARG A 160 9.64 35.07 -11.87
C ARG A 160 10.05 34.77 -10.42
N MET A 161 9.90 33.52 -9.98
CA MET A 161 10.24 33.09 -8.62
C MET A 161 11.61 32.41 -8.60
N MET A 162 12.34 32.57 -7.51
CA MET A 162 13.59 31.87 -7.24
C MET A 162 13.46 31.13 -5.92
N VAL A 163 13.82 29.85 -5.89
CA VAL A 163 13.70 29.04 -4.67
C VAL A 163 15.09 28.84 -4.08
N ALA A 164 15.27 29.21 -2.82
CA ALA A 164 16.55 29.06 -2.13
C ALA A 164 16.39 28.49 -0.73
N ASP A 165 17.32 27.63 -0.35
CA ASP A 165 17.53 27.19 1.04
C ASP A 165 18.48 28.18 1.71
N VAL A 166 18.05 28.71 2.86
CA VAL A 166 18.81 29.67 3.65
C VAL A 166 19.16 29.04 4.98
N PHE A 167 20.46 28.82 5.22
CA PHE A 167 20.96 28.28 6.47
C PHE A 167 21.96 29.25 7.11
N SER A 168 21.79 29.52 8.41
CA SER A 168 22.68 30.42 9.18
C SER A 168 22.87 31.79 8.50
N HIS A 169 21.74 32.40 8.09
CA HIS A 169 21.69 33.70 7.40
C HIS A 169 22.45 33.78 6.07
N ARG A 170 22.68 32.65 5.39
CA ARG A 170 23.34 32.59 4.08
C ARG A 170 22.54 31.71 3.13
N PHE A 171 22.55 32.06 1.85
CA PHE A 171 22.04 31.18 0.80
C PHE A 171 22.93 29.94 0.72
N TYR A 172 22.39 28.81 1.18
CA TYR A 172 23.09 27.53 1.14
C TYR A 172 22.95 26.90 -0.24
N LYS A 173 21.74 26.97 -0.82
CA LYS A 173 21.43 26.43 -2.14
C LYS A 173 20.38 27.27 -2.84
N ILE A 174 20.53 27.46 -4.15
CA ILE A 174 19.48 27.96 -5.05
C ILE A 174 19.06 26.79 -5.94
N TYR A 175 17.77 26.51 -5.99
CA TYR A 175 17.24 25.37 -6.73
C TYR A 175 16.84 25.73 -8.16
N GLN A 176 17.03 24.79 -9.09
CA GLN A 176 16.48 24.85 -10.44
C GLN A 176 15.07 24.26 -10.49
N LEU A 177 14.25 24.71 -11.44
CA LEU A 177 12.84 24.33 -11.54
C LEU A 177 12.65 22.83 -11.82
N GLU A 178 13.64 22.18 -12.44
CA GLU A 178 13.63 20.77 -12.81
C GLU A 178 14.02 19.84 -11.66
N GLU A 179 14.59 20.37 -10.57
CA GLU A 179 15.00 19.58 -9.43
C GLU A 179 13.80 18.97 -8.68
N SER A 180 14.05 17.87 -7.99
CA SER A 180 13.03 17.16 -7.22
C SER A 180 12.73 17.89 -5.90
N LEU A 181 11.44 18.00 -5.54
CA LEU A 181 11.00 18.48 -4.23
C LEU A 181 11.50 17.60 -3.07
N SER A 182 11.82 16.34 -3.34
CA SER A 182 12.41 15.44 -2.34
C SER A 182 13.80 15.86 -1.87
N SER A 183 14.45 16.80 -2.59
CA SER A 183 15.73 17.37 -2.19
C SER A 183 15.61 18.46 -1.12
N ILE A 184 14.39 18.95 -0.85
CA ILE A 184 14.08 19.86 0.25
C ILE A 184 13.61 19.03 1.44
N LEU A 185 14.33 19.11 2.55
CA LEU A 185 14.00 18.45 3.81
C LEU A 185 13.01 19.30 4.62
N ASP A 186 12.28 18.65 5.53
CA ASP A 186 11.25 19.34 6.34
C ASP A 186 11.84 20.33 7.36
N ARG A 187 13.16 20.35 7.53
CA ARG A 187 13.92 21.26 8.41
C ARG A 187 14.57 22.42 7.68
N ASP A 188 14.51 22.44 6.35
CA ASP A 188 15.18 23.45 5.53
C ASP A 188 14.33 24.71 5.52
N ASP A 189 14.97 25.87 5.68
CA ASP A 189 14.28 27.15 5.66
C ASP A 189 14.27 27.67 4.22
N ILE A 190 13.14 27.46 3.55
CA ILE A 190 12.98 27.79 2.13
C ILE A 190 12.45 29.21 1.95
N PHE A 191 13.19 30.01 1.19
CA PHE A 191 12.83 31.36 0.78
C PHE A 191 12.53 31.40 -0.72
N MET A 192 11.48 32.13 -1.09
CA MET A 192 10.95 32.24 -2.45
C MET A 192 10.62 33.67 -2.87
#